data_AF-A0AAJ2U574-F1
#
_entry.id   AF-A0AAJ2U574-F1
#
_cell.length_a   1.000
_cell.length_b   1.000
_cell.length_c   1.000
_cell.angle_alpha   90.00
_cell.angle_beta   90.00
_cell.angle_gamma   90.00
#
_symmetry.space_group_name_H-M   'P 1'
#
loop_
_entity.id
_entity.type
_entity.pdbx_description
1 polymer ?
#
loop_
_entity_poly.entity_id
_entity_poly.type
_entity_poly.pdbx_seq_one_letter_code
_entity_poly.pdbx_strand_id
1 'polypeptide(L)'
;AATNKHLVETALKYGVYDYIIKPLKLERFREGIENYKRKQNLLSESEELHQEIIDQFIGNRTPISTESKQLPKGIDPLTLQKVRKIINKTGLTAEEVGEKLGASRTTA
;
A
#
# COMPACT_ATOMS: atom_id res chain seq x y z
N ALA A 1 13.33 -20.42 13.90
CA ALA A 1 13.84 -19.93 15.19
C ALA A 1 12.66 -19.55 16.06
N ALA A 2 12.64 -19.95 17.33
CA ALA A 2 11.60 -19.57 18.29
C ALA A 2 12.01 -18.25 18.97
N THR A 3 11.12 -17.26 18.96
CA THR A 3 11.35 -15.99 19.66
C THR A 3 10.79 -16.08 21.07
N ASN A 4 11.57 -15.61 22.06
CA ASN A 4 11.10 -15.47 23.43
C ASN A 4 9.95 -14.44 23.47
N LYS A 5 8.73 -14.90 23.73
CA LYS A 5 7.51 -14.08 23.83
C LYS A 5 7.70 -12.86 24.72
N HIS A 6 8.39 -13.02 25.85
CA HIS A 6 8.63 -11.93 26.79
C HIS A 6 9.46 -10.80 26.18
N LEU A 7 10.39 -11.14 25.29
CA LEU A 7 11.24 -10.16 24.61
C LEU A 7 10.45 -9.38 23.55
N VAL A 8 9.53 -10.04 22.84
CA VAL A 8 8.62 -9.36 21.90
C VAL A 8 7.67 -8.42 22.66
N GLU A 9 7.03 -8.91 23.72
CA GLU A 9 6.13 -8.09 24.54
C GLU A 9 6.82 -6.86 25.13
N THR A 10 8.04 -7.05 25.63
CA THR A 10 8.87 -5.97 26.17
C THR A 10 9.24 -4.96 25.09
N ALA A 11 9.66 -5.43 23.91
CA ALA A 11 9.97 -4.54 22.79
C ALA A 11 8.74 -3.72 22.35
N LEU A 12 7.56 -4.36 22.25
CA LEU A 12 6.31 -3.67 21.92
C LEU A 12 5.95 -2.60 22.97
N LYS A 13 6.15 -2.87 24.26
CA LYS A 13 5.94 -1.88 25.33
C LYS A 13 6.90 -0.70 25.26
N TYR A 14 8.11 -0.91 24.76
CA TYR A 14 9.08 0.18 24.50
C TYR A 14 8.81 0.94 23.20
N GLY A 15 7.73 0.61 22.47
CA GLY A 15 7.33 1.35 21.27
C GLY A 15 8.16 1.00 20.04
N VAL A 16 8.74 -0.20 19.95
CA VAL A 16 9.39 -0.64 18.70
C VAL A 16 8.39 -0.64 17.55
N TYR A 17 8.85 -0.21 16.39
CA TYR A 17 8.01 -0.08 15.20
C TYR A 17 7.71 -1.42 14.51
N ASP A 18 8.72 -2.28 14.39
CA ASP A 18 8.61 -3.60 13.76
C ASP A 18 9.57 -4.58 14.45
N TYR A 19 9.24 -5.88 14.38
CA TYR A 19 10.03 -6.96 14.96
C TYR A 19 10.22 -8.06 13.92
N ILE A 20 11.47 -8.30 13.50
CA ILE A 20 11.77 -9.27 12.44
C ILE A 20 12.46 -10.50 13.02
N ILE A 21 11.77 -11.63 12.92
CA ILE A 21 12.31 -12.94 13.33
C ILE A 21 13.24 -13.46 12.24
N LYS A 22 14.39 -14.02 12.64
CA LYS A 22 15.32 -14.68 11.73
C LYS A 22 14.75 -16.01 11.18
N PRO A 23 15.10 -16.42 9.96
CA PRO A 23 16.04 -15.75 9.04
C PRO A 23 15.42 -14.53 8.35
N LEU A 24 16.24 -13.51 8.12
CA LEU A 24 15.83 -12.24 7.53
C LEU A 24 15.57 -12.44 6.03
N LYS A 25 14.37 -12.09 5.56
CA LYS A 25 14.06 -11.92 4.14
C LYS A 25 14.21 -10.44 3.79
N LEU A 26 14.91 -10.13 2.70
CA LEU A 26 15.17 -8.75 2.28
C LEU A 26 13.85 -7.99 2.02
N GLU A 27 12.87 -8.68 1.44
CA GLU A 27 11.55 -8.15 1.14
C GLU A 27 10.83 -7.70 2.41
N ARG A 28 10.87 -8.52 3.48
CA ARG A 28 10.27 -8.19 4.77
C ARG A 28 10.96 -7.00 5.42
N PHE A 29 12.28 -6.96 5.36
CA PHE A 29 13.05 -5.83 5.89
C PHE A 29 12.69 -4.52 5.18
N ARG A 30 12.70 -4.56 3.84
CA ARG A 30 12.33 -3.40 3.02
C ARG A 30 10.91 -2.94 3.31
N GLU A 31 9.95 -3.86 3.41
CA GLU A 31 8.56 -3.55 3.76
C GLU A 31 8.47 -2.81 5.11
N GLY A 32 9.18 -3.27 6.14
CA GLY A 32 9.21 -2.62 7.46
C GLY A 32 9.71 -1.17 7.39
N ILE A 33 10.79 -0.93 6.63
CA ILE A 33 11.35 0.42 6.44
C ILE A 33 10.41 1.34 5.64
N GLU A 34 9.81 0.84 4.57
CA GLU A 34 8.88 1.63 3.75
C GLU A 34 7.60 1.98 4.52
N ASN A 35 7.11 1.09 5.38
CA ASN A 35 6.01 1.37 6.29
C ASN A 35 6.39 2.48 7.28
N TYR A 36 7.58 2.40 7.87
CA TYR A 36 8.08 3.41 8.82
C TYR A 36 8.12 4.79 8.18
N LYS A 37 8.71 4.91 6.99
CA LYS A 37 8.78 6.17 6.25
C LYS A 37 7.39 6.74 5.96
N ARG A 38 6.46 5.91 5.48
CA ARG A 38 5.07 6.36 5.23
C ARG A 38 4.40 6.92 6.47
N LYS A 39 4.53 6.24 7.62
CA LYS A 39 3.95 6.72 8.88
C LYS A 39 4.60 8.01 9.37
N GLN A 40 5.92 8.16 9.20
CA GLN A 40 6.63 9.40 9.52
C GLN A 40 6.15 10.57 8.64
N ASN A 41 6.02 10.33 7.32
CA ASN A 41 5.55 11.36 6.40
C ASN A 41 4.12 11.84 6.72
N LEU A 42 3.22 10.91 7.08
CA LEU A 42 1.85 11.25 7.48
C LEU A 42 1.82 12.21 8.69
N LEU A 43 2.71 12.02 9.66
CA LEU A 43 2.81 12.91 10.81
C LEU A 43 3.48 14.24 10.46
N SER A 44 4.48 14.26 9.58
CA SER A 44 5.20 15.49 9.22
C SER A 44 4.42 16.41 8.30
N GLU A 45 3.53 15.87 7.47
CA GLU A 45 2.74 16.63 6.49
C GLU A 45 1.46 17.22 7.08
N SER A 46 1.07 16.79 8.29
CA SER A 46 -0.17 17.20 8.95
C SER A 46 0.10 18.26 10.01
N GLU A 47 -0.31 19.50 9.76
CA GLU A 47 -0.19 20.60 10.72
C GLU A 47 -1.16 20.44 11.92
N GLU A 48 -2.31 19.81 11.66
CA GLU A 48 -3.28 19.38 12.68
C GLU A 48 -3.55 17.87 12.55
N LEU A 49 -3.62 17.17 13.69
CA LEU A 49 -3.91 15.74 13.74
C LEU A 49 -5.39 15.51 14.03
N HIS A 50 -6.14 15.08 13.01
CA HIS A 50 -7.52 14.62 13.17
C HIS A 50 -7.59 13.12 13.50
N GLN A 51 -8.72 12.67 14.05
CA GLN A 51 -8.90 11.27 14.47
C GLN A 51 -8.67 10.30 13.31
N GLU A 52 -9.04 10.66 12.09
CA GLU A 52 -8.80 9.85 10.89
C GLU A 52 -7.31 9.62 10.63
N ILE A 53 -6.48 10.64 10.87
CA ILE A 53 -5.02 10.58 10.70
C ILE A 53 -4.40 9.73 11.81
N ILE A 54 -4.89 9.90 13.05
CA ILE A 54 -4.47 9.11 14.21
C ILE A 54 -4.82 7.63 14.01
N ASP A 55 -6.03 7.33 13.55
CA ASP A 55 -6.48 5.97 13.25
C ASP A 55 -5.68 5.34 12.12
N GLN A 56 -5.34 6.13 11.09
CA GLN A 56 -4.46 5.69 10.01
C GLN A 56 -3.02 5.44 10.49
N PHE A 57 -2.52 6.24 11.44
CA PHE A 57 -1.18 6.11 12.01
C PHE A 57 -1.06 4.93 12.98
N ILE A 58 -2.03 4.75 13.89
CA ILE A 58 -2.05 3.67 14.88
C ILE A 58 -2.44 2.34 14.23
N GLY A 59 -3.28 2.37 13.20
CA GLY A 59 -3.59 1.23 12.37
C GLY A 59 -2.31 0.61 11.80
N ASN A 60 -1.96 -0.60 12.24
CA ASN A 60 -0.99 -1.46 11.53
C ASN A 60 -1.54 -2.03 10.23
N ARG A 61 -2.74 -1.60 9.87
CA ARG A 61 -3.16 -1.62 8.50
C ARG A 61 -2.32 -0.56 7.78
N THR A 62 -1.25 -1.01 7.11
CA THR A 62 -1.24 -0.76 5.66
C THR A 62 -2.69 -0.85 5.25
N PRO A 63 -3.27 0.02 4.42
CA PRO A 63 -4.31 -0.54 3.59
C PRO A 63 -3.65 -1.82 3.01
N ILE A 64 -3.98 -3.00 3.57
CA ILE A 64 -4.50 -4.10 2.78
C ILE A 64 -5.29 -3.28 1.81
N SER A 65 -4.76 -3.20 0.61
CA SER A 65 -5.51 -2.75 -0.50
C SER A 65 -6.80 -3.57 -0.42
N THR A 66 -7.77 -3.07 0.34
CA THR A 66 -9.07 -2.71 -0.16
C THR A 66 -8.75 -1.81 -1.35
N GLU A 67 -8.23 -2.45 -2.40
CA GLU A 67 -8.56 -2.22 -3.80
C GLU A 67 -10.07 -2.33 -4.00
N SER A 68 -10.86 -2.58 -2.94
CA SER A 68 -12.17 -1.96 -2.77
C SER A 68 -12.08 -0.52 -2.21
N LYS A 69 -11.28 0.36 -2.82
CA LYS A 69 -11.84 1.68 -3.13
C LYS A 69 -13.02 1.26 -4.01
N GLN A 70 -14.25 1.31 -3.50
CA GLN A 70 -15.43 0.88 -4.27
C GLN A 70 -15.34 1.59 -5.61
N LEU A 71 -14.86 0.86 -6.63
CA LEU A 71 -14.67 1.44 -7.93
C LEU A 71 -16.07 1.84 -8.40
N PRO A 72 -16.21 2.97 -9.13
CA PRO A 72 -17.49 3.34 -9.69
C PRO A 72 -18.09 2.12 -10.41
N LYS A 73 -19.41 1.94 -10.29
CA LYS A 73 -20.09 0.84 -10.98
C LYS A 73 -19.69 0.84 -12.46
N GLY A 74 -19.24 -0.32 -12.95
CA GLY A 74 -18.74 -0.47 -14.32
C GLY A 74 -17.22 -0.43 -14.49
N ILE A 75 -16.44 -0.20 -13.43
CA ILE A 75 -14.98 -0.26 -13.47
C ILE A 75 -14.47 -1.54 -12.80
N ASP A 76 -13.95 -2.45 -13.61
CA ASP A 76 -13.32 -3.70 -13.15
C ASP A 76 -11.88 -3.44 -12.64
N PRO A 77 -11.52 -3.90 -11.42
CA PRO A 77 -10.19 -3.67 -10.85
C PRO A 77 -9.04 -4.22 -11.70
N LEU A 78 -9.21 -5.40 -12.31
CA LEU A 78 -8.15 -6.05 -13.11
C LEU A 78 -7.90 -5.27 -14.40
N THR A 79 -8.98 -4.81 -15.03
CA THR A 79 -8.94 -3.95 -16.22
C THR A 79 -8.25 -2.64 -15.92
N LEU A 80 -8.63 -1.96 -14.82
CA LEU A 80 -7.98 -0.72 -14.39
C LEU A 80 -6.48 -0.90 -14.14
N GLN A 81 -6.08 -2.00 -13.51
CA GLN A 81 -4.66 -2.29 -13.25
C GLN A 81 -3.88 -2.47 -14.56
N LYS A 82 -4.46 -3.14 -15.56
CA LYS A 82 -3.83 -3.33 -16.87
C LYS A 82 -3.73 -2.00 -17.64
N VAL A 83 -4.80 -1.21 -17.67
CA VAL A 83 -4.81 0.13 -18.30
C VAL A 83 -3.72 1.03 -17.71
N ARG A 84 -3.57 1.05 -16.37
CA ARG A 84 -2.51 1.82 -15.69
C ARG A 84 -1.08 1.42 -16.08
N LYS A 85 -0.86 0.17 -16.49
CA LYS A 85 0.46 -0.30 -16.95
C LYS A 85 0.74 0.10 -18.40
N ILE A 86 -0.30 0.32 -19.19
CA ILE A 86 -0.20 0.67 -20.62
C ILE A 86 -0.04 2.18 -20.79
N ILE A 87 -0.79 2.97 -20.01
CA ILE A 87 -0.72 4.44 -20.07
C ILE A 87 0.64 4.94 -19.56
N ASN A 88 1.23 5.87 -20.30
CA ASN A 88 2.52 6.48 -20.00
C ASN A 88 2.40 8.02 -19.98
N LYS A 89 3.50 8.72 -19.67
CA LYS A 89 3.51 10.20 -19.53
C LYS A 89 3.23 10.96 -20.83
N THR A 90 3.36 10.33 -22.00
CA THR A 90 3.10 10.97 -23.29
C THR A 90 1.63 10.92 -23.68
N GLY A 91 0.79 10.18 -22.94
CA GLY A 91 -0.60 9.96 -23.28
C GLY A 91 -0.77 8.90 -24.39
N LEU A 92 -1.93 8.25 -24.39
CA LEU A 92 -2.37 7.31 -25.42
C LEU A 92 -3.87 7.55 -25.66
N THR A 93 -4.32 7.30 -26.88
CA THR A 93 -5.74 7.28 -27.20
C THR A 93 -6.42 6.01 -26.68
N ALA A 94 -7.74 6.06 -26.45
CA ALA A 94 -8.50 4.88 -26.00
C ALA A 94 -8.45 3.72 -27.02
N GLU A 95 -8.25 4.02 -28.30
CA GLU A 95 -8.10 3.01 -29.36
C GLU A 95 -6.78 2.27 -29.24
N GLU A 96 -5.66 2.99 -29.07
CA GLU A 96 -4.34 2.40 -28.84
C GLU A 96 -4.25 1.60 -27.54
N VAL A 97 -4.95 2.06 -26.49
CA VAL A 97 -5.05 1.30 -25.23
C VAL A 97 -5.88 0.04 -25.44
N GLY A 98 -7.00 0.12 -26.17
CA GLY A 98 -7.85 -1.04 -26.49
C GLY A 98 -7.12 -2.12 -27.28
N GLU A 99 -6.36 -1.73 -28.30
CA GLU A 99 -5.52 -2.65 -29.08
C GLU A 99 -4.46 -3.34 -28.21
N LYS A 100 -3.75 -2.59 -27.37
CA LYS A 100 -2.72 -3.15 -26.47
C LYS A 100 -3.30 -4.01 -25.36
N LEU A 101 -4.52 -3.70 -24.91
CA LEU A 101 -5.22 -4.41 -23.84
C LEU A 101 -5.94 -5.67 -24.36
N GLY A 102 -6.25 -5.73 -25.66
CA GLY A 102 -7.12 -6.75 -26.25
C GLY A 102 -8.59 -6.57 -25.85
N ALA A 103 -9.04 -5.32 -25.71
CA ALA A 103 -10.39 -4.96 -25.28
C ALA A 103 -11.01 -3.91 -26.21
N SER A 104 -12.32 -3.68 -26.09
CA SER A 104 -12.97 -2.63 -26.88
C SER A 104 -12.51 -1.24 -26.46
N ARG A 105 -12.61 -0.28 -27.38
CA ARG A 105 -12.39 1.15 -27.10
C ARG A 105 -13.21 1.67 -25.91
N THR A 106 -14.38 1.11 -25.64
CA THR A 106 -15.24 1.50 -24.51
C THR A 106 -14.77 0.96 -23.16
N THR A 107 -13.94 -0.09 -23.17
CA THR A 107 -13.36 -0.70 -21.97
C THR A 107 -11.98 -0.09 -21.62
N ALA A 108 -11.27 0.43 -22.62
CA ALA A 108 -9.94 1.01 -22.53
C ALA A 108 -9.94 2.48 -22.09
#